data_AF-A0A1H1U1Y2-F1
#
_entry.id   AF-A0A1H1U1Y2-F1
#
_cell.length_a   1.000
_cell.length_b   1.000
_cell.length_c   1.000
_cell.angle_alpha   90.00
_cell.angle_beta   90.00
_cell.angle_gamma   90.00
#
_symmetry.space_group_name_H-M   'P 1'
#
loop_
_entity.id
_entity.type
_entity.pdbx_description
1 polymer ?
#
loop_
_entity_poly.entity_id
_entity_poly.type
_entity_poly.pdbx_seq_one_letter_code
_entity_poly.pdbx_strand_id
1 'polypeptide(L)'
;MDASETRDRSNRRLSVFSIIIVFSATMSISLPSHASDRSVERQTVFSDHNYTPRRSVNSMRSVMAEKERDGPVKAPKIERKTEKVKWLDARGTETEYRMYYQHDGITLDFASVCSNHRSGSITYRNCRKAARQWFGTKCNGGSSAGKMYCHARNAFRP
;
A
#
# COMPACT_ATOMS: atom_id res chain seq x y z
N MET A 1 -5.60 44.77 31.46
CA MET A 1 -4.84 44.58 30.21
C MET A 1 -5.06 43.13 29.76
N ASP A 2 -6.28 42.67 29.52
CA ASP A 2 -7.27 43.04 28.48
C ASP A 2 -6.99 42.46 27.09
N ALA A 3 -8.09 41.98 26.49
CA ALA A 3 -8.33 41.56 25.09
C ALA A 3 -7.78 40.17 24.70
N SER A 4 -8.57 39.11 24.45
CA SER A 4 -9.72 38.91 23.54
C SER A 4 -9.47 39.39 22.13
N GLU A 5 -9.43 38.50 21.14
CA GLU A 5 -10.29 38.59 19.94
C GLU A 5 -10.24 37.30 19.09
N THR A 6 -11.38 36.98 18.49
CA THR A 6 -11.73 35.80 17.70
C THR A 6 -12.10 36.18 16.26
N ARG A 7 -12.04 35.20 15.33
CA ARG A 7 -12.75 35.11 14.01
C ARG A 7 -12.27 36.09 12.92
N ASP A 8 -12.37 35.82 11.61
CA ASP A 8 -13.53 35.32 10.87
C ASP A 8 -13.16 34.74 9.48
N ARG A 9 -14.00 33.81 9.01
CA ARG A 9 -13.97 33.06 7.76
C ARG A 9 -14.98 33.72 6.79
N SER A 10 -14.48 34.54 5.86
CA SER A 10 -15.33 35.21 4.87
C SER A 10 -15.75 34.27 3.74
N ASN A 11 -17.05 33.98 3.67
CA ASN A 11 -17.72 33.22 2.63
C ASN A 11 -18.71 34.18 1.94
N ARG A 12 -18.50 34.52 0.66
CA ARG A 12 -19.39 35.42 -0.09
C ARG A 12 -20.18 34.68 -1.18
N ARG A 13 -21.44 35.09 -1.28
CA ARG A 13 -22.59 34.47 -1.94
C ARG A 13 -22.78 34.93 -3.39
N LEU A 14 -23.44 34.05 -4.17
CA LEU A 14 -24.51 34.23 -5.18
C LEU A 14 -24.43 35.39 -6.20
N SER A 15 -24.66 35.06 -7.48
CA SER A 15 -25.43 35.94 -8.39
C SER A 15 -26.03 35.15 -9.57
N VAL A 16 -27.35 35.31 -9.75
CA VAL A 16 -28.23 34.74 -10.77
C VAL A 16 -28.67 35.90 -11.66
N PHE A 17 -28.53 35.82 -12.98
CA PHE A 17 -29.28 36.72 -13.89
C PHE A 17 -29.65 36.04 -15.21
N SER A 18 -30.96 35.87 -15.39
CA SER A 18 -31.68 35.59 -16.63
C SER A 18 -31.61 36.78 -17.59
N ILE A 19 -31.52 36.53 -18.90
CA ILE A 19 -31.85 37.51 -19.95
C ILE A 19 -32.74 36.84 -21.00
N ILE A 20 -33.94 37.40 -21.15
CA ILE A 20 -34.98 37.08 -22.13
C ILE A 20 -34.83 38.05 -23.30
N ILE A 21 -34.71 37.60 -24.56
CA ILE A 21 -35.00 38.43 -25.74
C ILE A 21 -35.69 37.63 -26.87
N VAL A 22 -37.00 37.88 -26.97
CA VAL A 22 -37.87 38.21 -28.12
C VAL A 22 -37.76 37.40 -29.43
N PHE A 23 -38.89 36.73 -29.73
CA PHE A 23 -39.35 36.18 -31.01
C PHE A 23 -39.62 37.27 -32.06
N SER A 24 -39.13 37.09 -33.29
CA SER A 24 -39.69 37.70 -34.51
C SER A 24 -39.99 36.61 -35.54
N ALA A 25 -41.25 36.59 -35.97
CA ALA A 25 -41.81 35.62 -36.89
C ALA A 25 -41.63 36.06 -38.35
N THR A 26 -41.17 35.15 -39.21
CA THR A 26 -41.39 35.22 -40.66
C THR A 26 -41.86 33.86 -41.18
N MET A 27 -42.88 33.94 -42.02
CA MET A 27 -43.66 32.89 -42.70
C MET A 27 -42.80 31.92 -43.53
N SER A 28 -43.01 30.60 -43.44
CA SER A 28 -43.75 29.73 -44.41
C SER A 28 -43.13 29.66 -45.81
N ILE A 29 -42.96 28.54 -46.53
CA ILE A 29 -43.22 27.09 -46.42
C ILE A 29 -42.29 26.49 -47.50
N SER A 30 -41.52 25.46 -47.17
CA SER A 30 -40.97 24.52 -48.16
C SER A 30 -41.45 23.14 -47.75
N LEU A 31 -42.19 22.48 -48.63
CA LEU A 31 -42.72 21.13 -48.44
C LEU A 31 -41.60 20.18 -47.96
N PRO A 32 -41.86 19.30 -46.96
CA PRO A 32 -40.95 18.22 -46.66
C PRO A 32 -40.98 17.23 -47.84
N SER A 33 -39.83 17.06 -48.51
CA SER A 33 -39.55 15.82 -49.22
C SER A 33 -39.84 14.65 -48.28
N HIS A 34 -40.58 13.66 -48.78
CA HIS A 34 -40.74 12.37 -48.11
C HIS A 34 -39.36 11.70 -47.94
N ALA A 35 -38.62 12.10 -46.91
CA ALA A 35 -37.66 11.24 -46.28
C ALA A 35 -38.50 10.13 -45.65
N SER A 36 -38.46 8.95 -46.26
CA SER A 36 -38.96 7.72 -45.64
C SER A 36 -38.18 7.53 -44.36
N ASP A 37 -38.71 8.06 -43.26
CA ASP A 37 -38.35 7.65 -41.92
C ASP A 37 -38.89 6.22 -41.80
N ARG A 38 -38.07 5.25 -42.22
CA ARG A 38 -38.26 3.86 -41.81
C ARG A 38 -37.98 3.85 -40.32
N SER A 39 -39.00 4.24 -39.55
CA SER A 39 -39.11 3.92 -38.14
C SER A 39 -38.72 2.46 -38.02
N VAL A 40 -37.61 2.18 -37.33
CA VAL A 40 -37.16 0.82 -37.10
C VAL A 40 -38.23 0.14 -36.25
N GLU A 41 -39.20 -0.48 -36.91
CA GLU A 41 -40.23 -1.26 -36.25
C GLU A 41 -39.50 -2.37 -35.50
N ARG A 42 -39.73 -2.44 -34.18
CA ARG A 42 -39.09 -3.46 -33.34
C ARG A 42 -39.55 -4.80 -33.89
N GLN A 43 -38.59 -5.64 -34.28
CA GLN A 43 -38.87 -7.00 -34.69
C GLN A 43 -39.59 -7.73 -33.55
N THR A 44 -40.87 -8.04 -33.75
CA THR A 44 -41.71 -8.75 -32.77
C THR A 44 -41.75 -10.25 -33.00
N VAL A 45 -41.24 -10.72 -34.15
CA VAL A 45 -41.23 -12.14 -34.55
C VAL A 45 -39.80 -12.63 -34.71
N PHE A 46 -39.42 -13.62 -33.90
CA PHE A 46 -38.10 -14.25 -33.90
C PHE A 46 -38.14 -15.53 -34.76
N SER A 47 -37.27 -15.61 -35.78
CA SER A 47 -37.08 -16.82 -36.60
C SER A 47 -35.63 -16.91 -37.10
N ASP A 48 -35.17 -18.11 -37.41
CA ASP A 48 -33.79 -18.37 -37.87
C ASP A 48 -33.46 -17.67 -39.20
N HIS A 49 -34.48 -17.37 -40.01
CA HIS A 49 -34.33 -16.63 -41.26
C HIS A 49 -34.29 -15.10 -41.09
N ASN A 50 -34.68 -14.60 -39.91
CA ASN A 50 -34.75 -13.16 -39.61
C ASN A 50 -33.83 -12.76 -38.44
N TYR A 51 -32.88 -13.63 -38.08
CA TYR A 51 -31.86 -13.32 -37.08
C TYR A 51 -30.49 -13.19 -37.76
N THR A 52 -29.93 -11.98 -37.72
CA THR A 52 -28.52 -11.76 -38.10
C THR A 52 -27.75 -11.33 -36.84
N PRO A 53 -26.87 -12.19 -36.29
CA PRO A 53 -26.12 -11.86 -35.09
C PRO A 53 -25.22 -10.66 -35.37
N ARG A 54 -25.32 -9.64 -34.51
CA ARG A 54 -24.44 -8.47 -34.59
C ARG A 54 -23.02 -8.90 -34.25
N ARG A 55 -22.03 -8.43 -35.02
CA ARG A 55 -20.61 -8.56 -34.64
C ARG A 55 -20.40 -7.87 -33.29
N SER A 56 -19.51 -8.41 -32.45
CA SER A 56 -19.23 -7.89 -31.10
C SER A 56 -18.90 -6.39 -31.15
N VAL A 57 -19.82 -5.56 -30.68
CA VAL A 57 -19.72 -4.09 -30.80
C VAL A 57 -18.75 -3.49 -29.76
N ASN A 58 -18.40 -4.24 -28.70
CA ASN A 58 -17.58 -3.72 -27.60
C ASN A 58 -16.48 -4.73 -27.19
N SER A 59 -15.44 -4.89 -28.00
CA SER A 59 -14.21 -5.55 -27.56
C SER A 59 -13.18 -4.52 -27.12
N MET A 60 -12.95 -4.38 -25.81
CA MET A 60 -11.85 -3.56 -25.29
C MET A 60 -10.54 -4.35 -25.42
N ARG A 61 -9.48 -3.74 -26.00
CA ARG A 61 -8.14 -4.34 -25.97
C ARG A 61 -7.65 -4.35 -24.52
N SER A 62 -7.16 -5.49 -24.05
CA SER A 62 -6.45 -5.55 -22.77
C SER A 62 -5.20 -4.69 -22.84
N VAL A 63 -5.01 -3.79 -21.88
CA VAL A 63 -3.72 -3.10 -21.70
C VAL A 63 -2.71 -4.18 -21.31
N MET A 64 -1.82 -4.55 -22.22
CA MET A 64 -0.67 -5.36 -21.84
C MET A 64 0.19 -4.48 -20.94
N ALA A 65 0.29 -4.84 -19.66
CA ALA A 65 1.25 -4.22 -18.77
C ALA A 65 2.64 -4.47 -19.36
N GLU A 66 3.29 -3.41 -19.83
CA GLU A 66 4.69 -3.47 -20.20
C GLU A 66 5.45 -3.85 -18.94
N LYS A 67 6.06 -5.04 -18.94
CA LYS A 67 6.99 -5.42 -17.88
C LYS A 67 8.17 -4.46 -18.00
N GLU A 68 8.19 -3.45 -17.13
CA GLU A 68 9.39 -2.68 -16.88
C GLU A 68 10.53 -3.68 -16.67
N ARG A 69 11.54 -3.63 -17.54
CA ARG A 69 12.70 -4.52 -17.43
C ARG A 69 13.49 -4.00 -16.24
N ASP A 70 13.15 -4.50 -15.04
CA ASP A 70 13.92 -4.25 -13.83
C ASP A 70 15.40 -4.53 -14.16
N GLY A 71 16.22 -3.48 -14.14
CA GLY A 71 17.67 -3.63 -14.18
C GLY A 71 18.14 -4.51 -13.02
N PRO A 72 19.39 -5.01 -13.01
CA PRO A 72 19.85 -5.90 -11.96
C PRO A 72 19.75 -5.22 -10.58
N VAL A 73 18.72 -5.58 -9.82
CA VAL A 73 18.56 -5.17 -8.42
C VAL A 73 19.71 -5.81 -7.66
N LYS A 74 20.61 -4.99 -7.12
CA LYS A 74 21.71 -5.49 -6.28
C LYS A 74 21.09 -6.21 -5.08
N ALA A 75 21.39 -7.50 -4.94
CA ALA A 75 20.92 -8.27 -3.80
C ALA A 75 21.38 -7.61 -2.49
N PRO A 76 20.52 -7.55 -1.46
CA PRO A 76 20.89 -6.96 -0.18
C PRO A 76 22.08 -7.72 0.42
N LYS A 77 23.08 -6.98 0.90
CA LYS A 77 24.24 -7.57 1.57
C LYS A 77 23.83 -8.02 2.97
N ILE A 78 23.69 -9.32 3.16
CA ILE A 78 23.41 -9.91 4.47
C ILE A 78 24.70 -9.97 5.29
N GLU A 79 24.74 -9.25 6.39
CA GLU A 79 25.81 -9.31 7.37
C GLU A 79 25.54 -10.38 8.41
N ARG A 80 26.60 -11.09 8.82
CA ARG A 80 26.58 -12.09 9.89
C ARG A 80 27.39 -11.56 11.06
N LYS A 81 26.78 -11.52 12.24
CA LYS A 81 27.42 -11.03 13.46
C LYS A 81 27.40 -12.10 14.54
N THR A 82 28.39 -12.03 15.42
CA THR A 82 28.47 -12.86 16.61
C THR A 82 28.85 -11.97 17.77
N GLU A 83 28.02 -11.97 18.80
CA GLU A 83 28.18 -11.11 19.97
C GLU A 83 28.10 -11.93 21.25
N LYS A 84 28.74 -11.45 22.31
CA LYS A 84 28.62 -12.02 23.65
C LYS A 84 27.49 -11.32 24.40
N VAL A 85 26.53 -12.10 24.89
CA VAL A 85 25.36 -11.61 25.61
C VAL A 85 25.27 -12.31 26.96
N LYS A 86 24.80 -11.61 27.98
CA LYS A 86 24.69 -12.15 29.33
C LYS A 86 23.23 -12.24 29.74
N TRP A 87 22.89 -13.30 30.46
CA TRP A 87 21.57 -13.50 31.06
C TRP A 87 21.72 -13.72 32.56
N LEU A 88 20.93 -12.99 33.34
CA LEU A 88 20.71 -13.29 34.74
C LEU A 88 19.52 -14.26 34.85
N ASP A 89 19.74 -15.41 35.46
CA ASP A 89 18.64 -16.30 35.81
C ASP A 89 17.84 -15.80 37.02
N ALA A 90 16.73 -16.49 37.35
CA ALA A 90 15.91 -16.14 38.52
C ALA A 90 16.63 -16.36 39.86
N ARG A 91 17.77 -17.07 39.86
CA ARG A 91 18.59 -17.34 41.05
C ARG A 91 19.73 -16.33 41.20
N GLY A 92 19.85 -15.35 40.29
CA GLY A 92 20.91 -14.35 40.28
C GLY A 92 22.23 -14.84 39.66
N THR A 93 22.26 -16.01 39.05
CA THR A 93 23.44 -16.51 38.33
C THR A 93 23.52 -15.86 36.96
N GLU A 94 24.63 -15.16 36.70
CA GLU A 94 24.93 -14.60 35.38
C GLU A 94 25.62 -15.64 34.51
N THR A 95 25.10 -15.85 33.30
CA THR A 95 25.72 -16.75 32.30
C THR A 95 25.95 -15.98 31.01
N GLU A 96 27.14 -16.14 30.43
CA GLU A 96 27.50 -15.60 29.11
C GLU A 96 27.14 -16.60 28.00
N TYR A 97 26.50 -16.10 26.94
CA TYR A 97 26.16 -16.83 25.74
C TYR A 97 26.75 -16.14 24.51
N ARG A 98 27.14 -16.95 23.53
CA ARG A 98 27.50 -16.46 22.20
C ARG A 98 26.25 -16.42 21.33
N MET A 99 25.79 -15.20 21.02
CA MET A 99 24.65 -14.92 20.15
C MET A 99 25.13 -14.72 18.72
N TYR A 100 24.66 -15.56 17.81
CA TYR A 100 24.75 -15.32 16.37
C TYR A 100 23.48 -14.64 15.87
N TYR A 101 23.59 -13.74 14.88
CA TYR A 101 22.44 -13.17 14.16
C TYR A 101 22.85 -12.62 12.79
N GLN A 102 21.86 -12.42 11.92
CA GLN A 102 22.01 -11.86 10.58
C GLN A 102 21.14 -10.61 10.41
N HIS A 103 21.63 -9.65 9.62
CA HIS A 103 20.87 -8.46 9.26
C HIS A 103 21.28 -7.90 7.90
N ASP A 104 20.41 -7.12 7.26
CA ASP A 104 20.70 -6.35 6.04
C ASP A 104 21.07 -4.88 6.33
N GLY A 105 21.08 -4.49 7.60
CA GLY A 105 21.40 -3.13 8.09
C GLY A 105 20.16 -2.32 8.49
N ILE A 106 18.97 -2.75 8.08
CA ILE A 106 17.68 -2.13 8.42
C ILE A 106 16.79 -3.12 9.18
N THR A 107 16.83 -4.39 8.76
CA THR A 107 16.05 -5.50 9.28
C THR A 107 16.98 -6.60 9.77
N LEU A 108 16.63 -7.15 10.93
CA LEU A 108 17.32 -8.27 11.54
C LEU A 108 16.51 -9.55 11.34
N ASP A 109 17.15 -10.64 10.94
CA ASP A 109 16.49 -11.95 10.83
C ASP A 109 16.33 -12.59 12.22
N PHE A 110 15.10 -12.65 12.72
CA PHE A 110 14.80 -13.21 14.03
C PHE A 110 15.04 -14.72 14.14
N ALA A 111 14.97 -15.45 13.03
CA ALA A 111 15.21 -16.90 13.02
C ALA A 111 16.71 -17.21 13.19
N SER A 112 17.59 -16.33 12.69
CA SER A 112 19.03 -16.46 12.87
C SER A 112 19.51 -16.26 14.31
N VAL A 113 18.73 -15.60 15.17
CA VAL A 113 19.17 -15.25 16.53
C VAL A 113 19.42 -16.52 17.35
N CYS A 114 20.66 -16.70 17.80
CA CYS A 114 21.13 -17.87 18.56
C CYS A 114 21.03 -19.20 17.80
N SER A 115 20.98 -19.18 16.46
CA SER A 115 20.91 -20.40 15.64
C SER A 115 22.15 -21.30 15.71
N ASN A 116 23.23 -20.81 16.32
CA ASN A 116 24.42 -21.60 16.65
C ASN A 116 24.21 -22.60 17.80
N HIS A 117 23.08 -22.53 18.51
CA HIS A 117 22.71 -23.48 19.56
C HIS A 117 21.61 -24.43 19.06
N ARG A 118 21.55 -25.64 19.62
CA ARG A 118 20.49 -26.60 19.27
C ARG A 118 19.12 -26.00 19.59
N SER A 119 18.27 -25.90 18.57
CA SER A 119 16.89 -25.42 18.71
C SER A 119 16.16 -26.17 19.82
N GLY A 120 15.45 -25.43 20.68
CA GLY A 120 14.71 -25.97 21.82
C GLY A 120 15.53 -26.26 23.09
N SER A 121 16.86 -26.23 23.03
CA SER A 121 17.71 -26.39 24.22
C SER A 121 17.55 -25.25 25.23
N ILE A 122 17.92 -25.50 26.50
CA ILE A 122 17.93 -24.46 27.52
C ILE A 122 18.88 -23.32 27.16
N THR A 123 20.04 -23.65 26.59
CA THR A 123 21.04 -22.69 26.10
C THR A 123 20.46 -21.81 25.00
N TYR A 124 19.73 -22.39 24.04
CA TYR A 124 19.05 -21.63 22.99
C TYR A 124 18.03 -20.64 23.58
N ARG A 125 17.15 -21.11 24.48
CA ARG A 125 16.14 -20.26 25.13
C ARG A 125 16.76 -19.11 25.93
N ASN A 126 17.77 -19.42 26.75
CA ASN A 126 18.46 -18.41 27.56
C ASN A 126 19.26 -17.42 26.69
N CYS A 127 19.90 -17.90 25.62
CA CYS A 127 20.57 -17.03 24.64
C CYS A 127 19.58 -16.06 24.00
N ARG A 128 18.37 -16.50 23.60
CA ARG A 128 17.36 -15.59 23.05
C ARG A 128 16.85 -14.58 24.09
N LYS A 129 16.67 -14.98 25.35
CA LYS A 129 16.33 -14.04 26.43
C LYS A 129 17.42 -12.97 26.62
N ALA A 130 18.69 -13.38 26.64
CA ALA A 130 19.86 -12.50 26.69
C ALA A 130 19.91 -11.56 25.46
N ALA A 131 19.67 -12.11 24.27
CA ALA A 131 19.64 -11.36 23.02
C ALA A 131 18.64 -10.22 23.06
N ARG A 132 17.42 -10.47 23.58
CA ARG A 132 16.40 -9.43 23.73
C ARG A 132 16.85 -8.29 24.66
N GLN A 133 17.51 -8.61 25.77
CA GLN A 133 18.08 -7.58 26.66
C GLN A 133 19.16 -6.77 25.94
N TRP A 134 20.05 -7.45 25.21
CA TRP A 134 21.12 -6.82 24.44
C TRP A 134 20.59 -5.93 23.30
N PHE A 135 19.56 -6.36 22.56
CA PHE A 135 18.90 -5.48 21.59
C PHE A 135 18.30 -4.24 22.27
N GLY A 136 17.81 -4.39 23.50
CA GLY A 136 17.36 -3.26 24.31
C GLY A 136 18.46 -2.25 24.66
N THR A 137 19.70 -2.71 24.90
CA THR A 137 20.83 -1.80 25.18
C THR A 137 21.37 -1.13 23.92
N LYS A 138 21.21 -1.76 22.75
CA LYS A 138 21.63 -1.19 21.45
C LYS A 138 20.55 -0.36 20.76
N CYS A 139 19.30 -0.49 21.17
CA CYS A 139 18.17 0.27 20.66
C CYS A 139 18.40 1.77 20.87
N ASN A 140 18.55 2.50 19.77
CA ASN A 140 18.64 3.95 19.74
C ASN A 140 17.87 4.50 18.52
N GLY A 141 17.19 5.64 18.65
CA GLY A 141 16.43 6.23 17.55
C GLY A 141 17.29 6.99 16.52
N GLY A 142 18.56 7.26 16.84
CA GLY A 142 19.43 8.16 16.08
C GLY A 142 20.11 7.52 14.85
N SER A 143 20.09 6.19 14.72
CA SER A 143 20.72 5.47 13.60
C SER A 143 19.79 4.41 13.02
N SER A 144 20.00 4.04 11.75
CA SER A 144 19.28 2.92 11.11
C SER A 144 19.46 1.61 11.88
N ALA A 145 20.71 1.30 12.25
CA ALA A 145 21.03 0.13 13.07
C ALA A 145 20.35 0.19 14.46
N GLY A 146 20.32 1.37 15.09
CA GLY A 146 19.62 1.56 16.35
C GLY A 146 18.13 1.27 16.25
N LYS A 147 17.46 1.77 15.19
CA LYS A 147 16.05 1.50 14.92
C LYS A 147 15.80 0.02 14.66
N MET A 148 16.69 -0.65 13.93
CA MET A 148 16.67 -2.09 13.72
C MET A 148 16.68 -2.85 15.05
N TYR A 149 17.58 -2.48 15.98
CA TYR A 149 17.63 -3.10 17.30
C TYR A 149 16.38 -2.80 18.15
N CYS A 150 15.80 -1.60 18.04
CA CYS A 150 14.53 -1.29 18.69
C CYS A 150 13.38 -2.16 18.17
N HIS A 151 13.28 -2.31 16.84
CA HIS A 151 12.31 -3.20 16.22
C HIS A 151 12.53 -4.65 16.68
N ALA A 152 13.79 -5.11 16.69
CA ALA A 152 14.14 -6.43 17.20
C ALA A 152 13.70 -6.60 18.65
N ARG A 153 14.05 -5.71 19.57
CA ARG A 153 13.64 -5.79 20.98
C ARG A 153 12.11 -5.96 21.18
N ASN A 154 11.31 -5.29 20.35
CA ASN A 154 9.86 -5.23 20.46
C ASN A 154 9.14 -6.39 19.76
N ALA A 155 9.58 -6.77 18.55
CA ALA A 155 8.96 -7.83 17.76
C ALA A 155 9.52 -9.22 18.08
N PHE A 156 10.76 -9.30 18.57
CA PHE A 156 11.42 -10.57 18.87
C PHE A 156 10.84 -11.23 20.12
N ARG A 157 10.30 -12.44 19.93
CA ARG A 157 9.74 -13.27 20.99
C ARG A 157 10.70 -14.44 21.31
N PRO A 158 11.48 -14.36 22.41
CA PRO A 158 12.47 -15.36 22.77
C PRO A 158 11.87 -16.70 23.21
#